data_AF-A0A5E4XP65-F1
#
_entry.id   AF-A0A5E4XP65-F1
#
_cell.length_a   1.000
_cell.length_b   1.000
_cell.length_c   1.000
_cell.angle_alpha   90.00
_cell.angle_beta   90.00
_cell.angle_gamma   90.00
#
_symmetry.space_group_name_H-M   'P 1'
#
loop_
_entity.id
_entity.type
_entity.pdbx_description
1 polymer ?
#
loop_
_entity_poly.entity_id
_entity_poly.type
_entity_poly.pdbx_seq_one_letter_code
_entity_poly.pdbx_strand_id
1 'polypeptide(L)'
;MMRSLTWLAMAGALGGVLSLAGCSTPVAKPAGPDYAALGGAAEVRGDWDDARRNFGQAVLVADQTGWPASQRAAMHYDYGRALGVTCYYTEAERELSLAYDLDILTGQYRYPALVELGRLALAQRQFAQSANNFSRALGSLDRTQAVRHAPFAYAELLDDYALALGGMGDAEAATRVIDRAAKVRAGLTSQYTQATSRTPYGTQCGKFAAGAAEPSRAE
;
A
#
# COMPACT_ATOMS: atom_id res chain seq x y z
N MET A 1 -51.45 -61.61 -32.22
CA MET A 1 -50.87 -62.97 -32.31
C MET A 1 -49.45 -62.92 -31.80
N MET A 2 -49.09 -63.89 -30.96
CA MET A 2 -47.82 -64.04 -30.23
C MET A 2 -46.57 -64.11 -31.13
N ARG A 3 -45.43 -63.64 -30.59
CA ARG A 3 -44.14 -64.36 -30.39
C ARG A 3 -43.04 -63.33 -30.14
N SER A 4 -42.49 -63.22 -28.93
CA SER A 4 -41.39 -64.03 -28.37
C SER A 4 -40.11 -63.97 -29.21
N LEU A 5 -39.05 -63.34 -28.70
CA LEU A 5 -37.76 -64.01 -28.44
C LEU A 5 -36.80 -63.11 -27.64
N THR A 6 -36.43 -63.61 -26.47
CA THR A 6 -35.36 -63.18 -25.58
C THR A 6 -33.97 -63.42 -26.17
N TRP A 7 -33.03 -62.48 -26.02
CA TRP A 7 -31.59 -62.76 -25.97
C TRP A 7 -30.91 -61.86 -24.92
N LEU A 8 -30.25 -62.50 -23.96
CA LEU A 8 -29.32 -61.92 -22.99
C LEU A 8 -27.91 -61.85 -23.60
N ALA A 9 -27.19 -60.74 -23.40
CA ALA A 9 -25.73 -60.67 -23.28
C ALA A 9 -25.37 -59.31 -22.65
N MET A 10 -25.01 -59.27 -21.35
CA MET A 10 -23.64 -59.25 -20.81
C MET A 10 -22.78 -58.02 -21.19
N ALA A 11 -22.65 -57.13 -20.20
CA ALA A 11 -21.42 -56.57 -19.61
C ALA A 11 -20.33 -55.89 -20.47
N GLY A 12 -19.94 -54.69 -20.01
CA GLY A 12 -18.64 -54.03 -20.24
C GLY A 12 -18.69 -52.92 -21.29
N ALA A 13 -18.19 -51.69 -21.12
CA ALA A 13 -17.37 -51.10 -20.09
C ALA A 13 -17.67 -49.58 -20.02
N LEU A 14 -17.78 -49.05 -18.81
CA LEU A 14 -17.83 -47.62 -18.52
C LEU A 14 -16.48 -46.99 -18.86
N GLY A 15 -16.42 -46.25 -19.98
CA GLY A 15 -15.33 -45.32 -20.26
C GLY A 15 -15.43 -44.11 -19.35
N GLY A 16 -14.92 -44.23 -18.12
CA GLY A 16 -14.83 -43.13 -17.17
C GLY A 16 -13.76 -42.13 -17.60
N VAL A 17 -14.19 -40.95 -18.01
CA VAL A 17 -13.33 -39.76 -18.11
C VAL A 17 -12.95 -39.36 -16.68
N LEU A 18 -11.70 -39.67 -16.29
CA LEU A 18 -11.10 -39.19 -15.04
C LEU A 18 -10.78 -37.69 -15.20
N SER A 19 -11.74 -36.85 -14.84
CA SER A 19 -11.49 -35.45 -14.55
C SER A 19 -10.61 -35.37 -13.31
N LEU A 20 -9.33 -35.08 -13.50
CA LEU A 20 -8.44 -34.68 -12.41
C LEU A 20 -8.94 -33.34 -11.86
N ALA A 21 -9.70 -33.41 -10.76
CA ALA A 21 -9.98 -32.26 -9.93
C ALA A 21 -8.65 -31.77 -9.36
N GLY A 22 -8.13 -30.66 -9.89
CA GLY A 22 -7.00 -29.96 -9.32
C GLY A 22 -7.41 -29.41 -7.96
N CYS A 23 -7.08 -30.14 -6.90
CA CYS A 23 -7.15 -29.64 -5.53
C CYS A 23 -6.12 -28.51 -5.41
N SER A 24 -6.55 -27.26 -5.50
CA SER A 24 -5.77 -26.14 -4.98
C SER A 24 -5.70 -26.30 -3.47
N THR A 25 -4.59 -26.85 -2.96
CA THR A 25 -4.33 -26.83 -1.52
C THR A 25 -4.30 -25.37 -1.08
N PRO A 26 -5.11 -24.94 -0.10
CA PRO A 26 -5.04 -23.58 0.41
C PRO A 26 -3.62 -23.34 0.92
N VAL A 27 -3.00 -22.24 0.48
CA VAL A 27 -1.70 -21.81 1.00
C VAL A 27 -1.84 -21.70 2.51
N ALA A 28 -1.13 -22.55 3.25
CA ALA A 28 -1.19 -22.56 4.69
C ALA A 28 -0.69 -21.19 5.21
N LYS A 29 -1.52 -20.49 6.00
CA LYS A 29 -1.10 -19.28 6.70
C LYS A 29 0.10 -19.66 7.58
N PRO A 30 1.22 -18.90 7.55
CA PRO A 30 2.36 -19.18 8.42
C PRO A 30 1.90 -19.29 9.88
N ALA A 31 2.36 -20.31 10.59
CA ALA A 31 2.09 -20.44 12.02
C ALA A 31 2.81 -19.31 12.75
N GLY A 32 2.07 -18.39 13.37
CA GLY A 32 2.63 -17.25 14.08
C GLY A 32 1.66 -16.07 14.22
N PRO A 33 2.09 -14.98 14.91
CA PRO A 33 1.31 -13.76 15.03
C PRO A 33 1.00 -13.14 13.65
N ASP A 34 -0.16 -12.50 13.53
CA ASP A 34 -0.49 -11.69 12.36
C ASP A 34 0.19 -10.33 12.48
N TYR A 35 1.46 -10.27 12.09
CA TYR A 35 2.29 -9.08 12.23
C TYR A 35 1.73 -7.86 11.47
N ALA A 36 1.05 -8.07 10.35
CA ALA A 36 0.38 -7.00 9.62
C ALA A 36 -0.76 -6.40 10.45
N ALA A 37 -1.61 -7.24 11.04
CA ALA A 37 -2.68 -6.78 11.91
C ALA A 37 -2.17 -6.08 13.18
N LEU A 38 -1.09 -6.60 13.79
CA LEU A 38 -0.44 -5.97 14.94
C LEU A 38 0.14 -4.60 14.59
N GLY A 39 0.80 -4.47 13.43
CA GLY A 39 1.32 -3.21 12.92
C GLY A 39 0.23 -2.18 12.67
N GLY A 40 -0.85 -2.58 11.99
CA GLY A 40 -2.00 -1.72 11.74
C GLY A 40 -2.68 -1.25 13.03
N ALA A 41 -2.81 -2.14 14.02
CA ALA A 41 -3.35 -1.75 15.31
C ALA A 41 -2.45 -0.75 16.06
N ALA A 42 -1.12 -0.86 15.93
CA ALA A 42 -0.17 0.10 16.49
C ALA A 42 -0.22 1.45 15.77
N GLU A 43 -0.31 1.45 14.44
CA GLU A 43 -0.52 2.67 13.62
C GLU A 43 -1.78 3.42 14.07
N VAL A 44 -2.91 2.73 14.25
CA VAL A 44 -4.17 3.34 14.72
C VAL A 44 -4.02 4.00 16.10
N ARG A 45 -3.18 3.44 16.98
CA ARG A 45 -2.86 4.04 18.29
C ARG A 45 -1.83 5.18 18.20
N GLY A 46 -1.26 5.43 17.02
CA GLY A 46 -0.17 6.39 16.82
C GLY A 46 1.19 5.91 17.34
N ASP A 47 1.30 4.61 17.68
CA ASP A 47 2.55 3.98 18.09
C ASP A 47 3.30 3.47 16.85
N TRP A 48 3.94 4.43 16.17
CA TRP A 48 4.61 4.17 14.90
C TRP A 48 5.89 3.36 15.03
N ASP A 49 6.47 3.28 16.24
CA ASP A 49 7.65 2.47 16.49
C ASP A 49 7.27 0.99 16.66
N ASP A 50 6.20 0.69 17.41
CA ASP A 50 5.61 -0.65 17.40
C ASP A 50 5.10 -1.02 16.00
N ALA A 51 4.46 -0.09 15.28
CA ALA A 51 4.00 -0.32 13.92
C ALA A 51 5.18 -0.71 13.02
N ARG A 52 6.28 0.04 13.04
CA ARG A 52 7.49 -0.24 12.28
C ARG A 52 8.05 -1.62 12.59
N ARG A 53 8.17 -2.00 13.87
CA ARG A 53 8.66 -3.33 14.25
C ARG A 53 7.78 -4.45 13.71
N ASN A 54 6.47 -4.33 13.91
CA ASN A 54 5.53 -5.35 13.49
C ASN A 54 5.45 -5.45 11.96
N PHE A 55 5.34 -4.33 11.24
CA PHE A 55 5.38 -4.35 9.77
C PHE A 55 6.70 -4.87 9.22
N GLY A 56 7.83 -4.58 9.88
CA GLY A 56 9.13 -5.18 9.51
C GLY A 56 9.13 -6.70 9.64
N GLN A 57 8.51 -7.27 10.68
CA GLN A 57 8.32 -8.72 10.78
C GLN A 57 7.37 -9.26 9.70
N ALA A 58 6.32 -8.51 9.37
CA ALA A 58 5.40 -8.90 8.30
C ALA A 58 6.09 -8.99 6.93
N VAL A 59 6.98 -8.03 6.61
CA VAL A 59 7.82 -8.07 5.41
C VAL A 59 8.73 -9.30 5.40
N LEU A 60 9.43 -9.58 6.49
CA LEU A 60 10.30 -10.76 6.60
C LEU A 60 9.52 -12.06 6.33
N VAL A 61 8.35 -12.21 6.95
CA VAL A 61 7.50 -13.39 6.73
C VAL A 61 7.03 -13.46 5.27
N ALA A 62 6.54 -12.36 4.71
CA ALA A 62 6.01 -12.33 3.35
C ALA A 62 7.07 -12.68 2.30
N ASP A 63 8.30 -12.17 2.47
CA ASP A 63 9.42 -12.44 1.57
C ASP A 63 9.94 -13.87 1.69
N GLN A 64 10.08 -14.39 2.91
CA GLN A 64 10.62 -15.74 3.15
C GLN A 64 9.63 -16.85 2.77
N THR A 65 8.32 -16.59 2.89
CA THR A 65 7.28 -17.58 2.61
C THR A 65 6.66 -17.46 1.21
N GLY A 66 7.21 -16.57 0.37
CA GLY A 66 6.85 -16.47 -1.05
C GLY A 66 5.42 -15.99 -1.27
N TRP A 67 4.95 -15.02 -0.48
CA TRP A 67 3.61 -14.45 -0.67
C TRP A 67 3.43 -13.87 -2.08
N PRO A 68 2.19 -13.85 -2.61
CA PRO A 68 1.90 -13.19 -3.87
C PRO A 68 2.46 -11.76 -3.90
N ALA A 69 2.96 -11.32 -5.06
CA ALA A 69 3.57 -10.00 -5.21
C ALA A 69 2.66 -8.86 -4.73
N SER A 70 1.35 -8.98 -4.90
CA SER A 70 0.38 -7.98 -4.43
C SER A 70 0.27 -7.92 -2.90
N GLN A 71 0.49 -9.03 -2.20
CA GLN A 71 0.51 -9.04 -0.73
C GLN A 71 1.84 -8.50 -0.22
N ARG A 72 2.95 -8.89 -0.86
CA ARG A 72 4.29 -8.34 -0.55
C ARG A 72 4.33 -6.83 -0.71
N ALA A 73 3.79 -6.30 -1.82
CA ALA A 73 3.70 -4.87 -2.06
C ALA A 73 3.00 -4.12 -0.92
N ALA A 74 1.90 -4.67 -0.39
CA ALA A 74 1.19 -4.07 0.74
C ALA A 74 2.05 -4.06 2.01
N MET A 75 2.79 -5.15 2.28
CA MET A 75 3.67 -5.22 3.46
C MET A 75 4.82 -4.21 3.39
N HIS A 76 5.48 -4.11 2.24
CA HIS A 76 6.55 -3.12 2.03
C HIS A 76 6.01 -1.68 2.08
N TYR A 77 4.79 -1.44 1.59
CA TYR A 77 4.15 -0.14 1.66
C TYR A 77 3.93 0.32 3.10
N ASP A 78 3.32 -0.52 3.94
CA ASP A 78 3.04 -0.19 5.34
C ASP A 78 4.33 -0.05 6.16
N TYR A 79 5.31 -0.92 5.90
CA TYR A 79 6.62 -0.82 6.55
C TYR A 79 7.36 0.46 6.17
N GLY A 80 7.39 0.81 4.88
CA GLY A 80 8.01 2.04 4.38
C GLY A 80 7.39 3.30 4.97
N ARG A 81 6.06 3.34 5.13
CA ARG A 81 5.36 4.42 5.84
C ARG A 81 5.84 4.54 7.28
N ALA A 82 5.84 3.44 8.02
CA ALA A 82 6.25 3.44 9.42
C ALA A 82 7.72 3.86 9.60
N LEU A 83 8.62 3.37 8.74
CA LEU A 83 10.03 3.79 8.70
C LEU A 83 10.16 5.31 8.56
N GLY A 84 9.44 5.91 7.60
CA GLY A 84 9.51 7.35 7.37
C GLY A 84 8.96 8.19 8.52
N VAL A 85 7.91 7.73 9.22
CA VAL A 85 7.38 8.42 10.41
C VAL A 85 8.44 8.46 11.52
N THR A 86 9.20 7.38 11.65
CA THR A 86 10.32 7.24 12.60
C THR A 86 11.68 7.68 12.03
N CYS A 87 11.70 8.34 10.87
CA CYS A 87 12.85 9.02 10.28
C CYS A 87 13.98 8.13 9.74
N TYR A 88 13.70 6.85 9.47
CA TYR A 88 14.58 5.98 8.66
C TYR A 88 14.31 6.23 7.18
N TYR A 89 14.65 7.44 6.70
CA TYR A 89 14.19 7.93 5.40
C TYR A 89 14.73 7.13 4.21
N THR A 90 16.00 6.75 4.25
CA THR A 90 16.64 5.96 3.18
C THR A 90 15.97 4.59 3.04
N GLU A 91 15.69 3.93 4.16
CA GLU A 91 14.99 2.65 4.20
C GLU A 91 13.52 2.83 3.79
N ALA A 92 12.85 3.88 4.25
CA ALA A 92 11.49 4.19 3.86
C ALA A 92 11.34 4.35 2.33
N GLU A 93 12.23 5.11 1.70
CA GLU A 93 12.25 5.29 0.25
C GLU A 93 12.47 3.97 -0.49
N ARG A 94 13.38 3.12 0.01
CA ARG A 94 13.63 1.79 -0.56
C ARG A 94 12.39 0.90 -0.49
N GLU A 95 11.77 0.80 0.68
CA GLU A 95 10.60 -0.07 0.89
C GLU A 95 9.39 0.41 0.08
N LEU A 96 9.14 1.73 0.04
CA LEU A 96 8.06 2.29 -0.79
C LEU A 96 8.32 2.14 -2.29
N SER A 97 9.58 2.23 -2.73
CA SER A 97 9.95 1.98 -4.13
C SER A 97 9.75 0.52 -4.50
N LEU A 98 10.13 -0.41 -3.61
CA LEU A 98 9.90 -1.83 -3.82
C LEU A 98 8.40 -2.18 -3.86
N ALA A 99 7.59 -1.56 -2.98
CA ALA A 99 6.15 -1.70 -3.02
C ALA A 99 5.58 -1.26 -4.39
N TYR A 100 6.02 -0.10 -4.88
CA TYR A 100 5.61 0.40 -6.20
C TYR A 100 6.00 -0.55 -7.34
N ASP A 101 7.23 -1.07 -7.34
CA ASP A 101 7.71 -2.00 -8.37
C ASP A 101 6.93 -3.32 -8.34
N LEU A 102 6.62 -3.85 -7.16
CA LEU A 102 5.79 -5.05 -7.01
C LEU A 102 4.34 -4.82 -7.48
N ASP A 103 3.77 -3.65 -7.21
CA ASP A 103 2.42 -3.32 -7.68
C ASP A 103 2.35 -3.24 -9.21
N ILE A 104 3.38 -2.70 -9.88
CA ILE A 104 3.49 -2.71 -11.35
C ILE A 104 3.37 -4.14 -11.89
N LEU A 105 4.09 -5.09 -11.28
CA LEU A 105 4.12 -6.49 -11.73
C LEU A 105 2.75 -7.18 -11.61
N THR A 106 1.90 -6.73 -10.69
CA THR A 106 0.62 -7.39 -10.41
C THR A 106 -0.53 -6.90 -11.28
N GLY A 107 -0.34 -5.81 -12.04
CA GLY A 107 -1.41 -5.12 -12.75
C GLY A 107 -2.48 -4.51 -11.84
N GLN A 108 -2.37 -4.71 -10.51
CA GLN A 108 -3.16 -4.07 -9.48
C GLN A 108 -2.47 -2.76 -9.14
N TYR A 109 -2.69 -1.76 -9.98
CA TYR A 109 -2.10 -0.44 -9.83
C TYR A 109 -2.46 0.19 -8.48
N ARG A 110 -1.53 0.15 -7.52
CA ARG A 110 -1.63 0.91 -6.28
C ARG A 110 -0.72 2.14 -6.40
N TYR A 111 -1.32 3.27 -6.78
CA TYR A 111 -0.70 4.60 -6.68
C TYR A 111 -0.35 5.10 -5.25
N PRO A 112 -0.85 4.51 -4.14
CA PRO A 112 -0.44 4.92 -2.80
C PRO A 112 1.07 4.99 -2.62
N ALA A 113 1.86 4.04 -3.14
CA ALA A 113 3.32 4.07 -2.97
C ALA A 113 3.98 5.32 -3.60
N LEU A 114 3.57 5.74 -4.79
CA LEU A 114 4.07 7.00 -5.39
C LEU A 114 3.63 8.24 -4.61
N VAL A 115 2.38 8.24 -4.11
CA VAL A 115 1.88 9.34 -3.29
C VAL A 115 2.69 9.45 -2.00
N GLU A 116 2.94 8.33 -1.33
CA GLU A 116 3.72 8.26 -0.11
C GLU A 116 5.21 8.60 -0.35
N LEU A 117 5.82 8.17 -1.46
CA LEU A 117 7.15 8.65 -1.88
C LEU A 117 7.19 10.17 -2.08
N GLY A 118 6.14 10.73 -2.70
CA GLY A 118 5.99 12.17 -2.86
C GLY A 118 5.91 12.92 -1.53
N ARG A 119 5.14 12.39 -0.57
CA ARG A 119 4.98 12.93 0.78
C ARG A 119 6.25 12.78 1.63
N LEU A 120 6.93 11.66 1.54
CA LEU A 120 8.21 11.40 2.19
C LEU A 120 9.27 12.41 1.73
N ALA A 121 9.37 12.62 0.42
CA ALA A 121 10.26 13.63 -0.16
C ALA A 121 9.85 15.06 0.24
N LEU A 122 8.54 15.34 0.28
CA LEU A 122 8.02 16.65 0.70
C LEU A 122 8.40 16.97 2.14
N ALA A 123 8.25 16.00 3.06
CA ALA A 123 8.63 16.14 4.46
C ALA A 123 10.14 16.45 4.64
N GLN A 124 10.97 15.94 3.73
CA GLN A 124 12.42 16.20 3.68
C GLN A 124 12.78 17.46 2.86
N ARG A 125 11.79 18.23 2.39
CA ARG A 125 11.97 19.41 1.49
C ARG A 125 12.70 19.08 0.18
N GLN A 126 12.66 17.83 -0.25
CA GLN A 126 13.17 17.38 -1.55
C GLN A 126 12.14 17.69 -2.64
N PHE A 127 11.88 18.98 -2.86
CA PHE A 127 10.72 19.44 -3.63
C PHE A 127 10.68 18.93 -5.07
N ALA A 128 11.83 18.88 -5.75
CA ALA A 128 11.90 18.35 -7.12
C ALA A 128 11.54 16.87 -7.22
N GLN A 129 12.04 16.04 -6.29
CA GLN A 129 11.71 14.62 -6.22
C GLN A 129 10.24 14.41 -5.84
N SER A 130 9.76 15.19 -4.88
CA SER A 130 8.36 15.18 -4.46
C SER A 130 7.42 15.50 -5.63
N ALA A 131 7.67 16.58 -6.36
CA ALA A 131 6.89 16.98 -7.52
C ALA A 131 6.91 15.93 -8.64
N ASN A 132 8.06 15.28 -8.87
CA ASN A 132 8.15 14.17 -9.83
C ASN A 132 7.24 13.00 -9.46
N ASN A 133 7.31 12.55 -8.20
CA ASN A 133 6.49 11.46 -7.70
C ASN A 133 4.99 11.78 -7.76
N PHE A 134 4.59 12.99 -7.35
CA PHE A 134 3.21 13.43 -7.43
C PHE A 134 2.70 13.55 -8.88
N SER A 135 3.51 14.08 -9.80
CA SER A 135 3.16 14.15 -11.22
C SER A 135 2.91 12.75 -11.81
N ARG A 136 3.78 11.78 -11.50
CA ARG A 136 3.62 10.37 -11.92
C ARG A 136 2.36 9.73 -11.33
N ALA A 137 2.08 9.98 -10.05
CA ALA A 137 0.86 9.51 -9.40
C ALA A 137 -0.40 10.10 -10.06
N LEU A 138 -0.44 11.42 -10.25
CA LEU A 138 -1.56 12.14 -10.86
C LEU A 138 -1.83 11.69 -12.29
N GLY A 139 -0.79 11.52 -13.12
CA GLY A 139 -0.96 11.05 -14.50
C GLY A 139 -1.63 9.68 -14.60
N SER A 140 -1.57 8.87 -13.54
CA SER A 140 -2.23 7.58 -13.51
C SER A 140 -3.60 7.63 -12.84
N LEU A 141 -3.75 8.41 -11.76
CA LEU A 141 -5.04 8.69 -11.12
C LEU A 141 -6.03 9.39 -12.07
N ASP A 142 -5.52 10.24 -12.97
CA ASP A 142 -6.33 10.90 -14.00
C ASP A 142 -6.84 9.90 -15.04
N ARG A 143 -5.99 8.95 -15.47
CA ARG A 143 -6.38 7.89 -16.40
C ARG A 143 -7.46 6.97 -15.83
N THR A 144 -7.43 6.72 -14.53
CA THR A 144 -8.43 5.90 -13.83
C THR A 144 -9.62 6.69 -13.31
N GLN A 145 -9.71 7.99 -13.61
CA GLN A 145 -10.78 8.88 -13.17
C GLN A 145 -10.96 8.88 -11.63
N ALA A 146 -9.86 8.79 -10.87
CA ALA A 146 -9.87 8.70 -9.41
C ALA A 146 -10.65 9.85 -8.74
N VAL A 147 -10.67 11.03 -9.37
CA VAL A 147 -11.47 12.19 -8.92
C VAL A 147 -12.97 11.86 -8.75
N ARG A 148 -13.52 10.88 -9.47
CA ARG A 148 -14.93 10.48 -9.35
C ARG A 148 -15.17 9.55 -8.15
N HIS A 149 -14.18 8.75 -7.80
CA HIS A 149 -14.29 7.69 -6.81
C HIS A 149 -13.78 8.11 -5.43
N ALA A 150 -12.76 8.97 -5.40
CA ALA A 150 -12.15 9.47 -4.17
C ALA A 150 -11.80 10.97 -4.31
N PRO A 151 -12.80 11.86 -4.56
CA PRO A 151 -12.54 13.28 -4.83
C PRO A 151 -11.82 13.99 -3.67
N PHE A 152 -12.07 13.57 -2.42
CA PHE A 152 -11.40 14.16 -1.27
C PHE A 152 -9.90 13.84 -1.25
N ALA A 153 -9.52 12.57 -1.29
CA ALA A 153 -8.12 12.14 -1.31
C ALA A 153 -7.38 12.69 -2.54
N TYR A 154 -8.08 12.80 -3.67
CA TYR A 154 -7.58 13.41 -4.87
C TYR A 154 -7.26 14.90 -4.68
N ALA A 155 -8.14 15.67 -4.02
CA ALA A 155 -7.88 17.08 -3.70
C ALA A 155 -6.72 17.25 -2.71
N GLU A 156 -6.57 16.36 -1.73
CA GLU A 156 -5.43 16.40 -0.81
C GLU A 156 -4.10 16.15 -1.51
N LEU A 157 -4.05 15.20 -2.44
CA LEU A 157 -2.88 14.96 -3.27
C LEU A 157 -2.50 16.21 -4.10
N LEU A 158 -3.50 16.93 -4.62
CA LEU A 158 -3.25 18.19 -5.32
C LEU A 158 -2.65 19.25 -4.39
N ASP A 159 -3.09 19.36 -3.14
CA ASP A 159 -2.45 20.29 -2.20
C ASP A 159 -0.99 19.91 -1.94
N ASP A 160 -0.72 18.61 -1.69
CA ASP A 160 0.64 18.13 -1.46
C ASP A 160 1.53 18.40 -2.70
N TYR A 161 0.98 18.23 -3.91
CA TYR A 161 1.68 18.55 -5.15
C TYR A 161 1.93 20.04 -5.33
N ALA A 162 0.96 20.89 -5.00
CA ALA A 162 1.13 22.33 -5.04
C ALA A 162 2.21 22.82 -4.07
N LEU A 163 2.30 22.22 -2.87
CA LEU A 163 3.38 22.50 -1.92
C LEU A 163 4.75 22.12 -2.49
N ALA A 164 4.85 20.98 -3.17
CA ALA A 164 6.08 20.56 -3.84
C ALA A 164 6.49 21.55 -4.96
N LEU A 165 5.55 21.94 -5.82
CA LEU A 165 5.80 22.92 -6.89
C LEU A 165 6.21 24.29 -6.35
N GLY A 166 5.51 24.79 -5.33
CA GLY A 166 5.85 26.05 -4.67
C GLY A 166 7.24 26.01 -4.04
N GLY A 167 7.61 24.89 -3.41
CA GLY A 167 8.94 24.66 -2.85
C GLY A 167 10.06 24.61 -3.90
N MET A 168 9.74 24.25 -5.16
CA MET A 168 10.67 24.38 -6.29
C MET A 168 10.80 25.80 -6.83
N GLY A 169 9.95 26.74 -6.39
CA GLY A 169 9.85 28.09 -6.93
C GLY A 169 8.90 28.24 -8.12
N ASP A 170 8.16 27.19 -8.51
CA ASP A 170 7.18 27.25 -9.59
C ASP A 170 5.80 27.68 -9.05
N ALA A 171 5.71 28.96 -8.66
CA ALA A 171 4.51 29.54 -8.06
C ALA A 171 3.30 29.53 -9.02
N GLU A 172 3.55 29.65 -10.32
CA GLU A 172 2.49 29.63 -11.33
C GLU A 172 1.88 28.23 -11.45
N ALA A 173 2.70 27.18 -11.54
CA ALA A 173 2.21 25.80 -11.54
C ALA A 173 1.51 25.45 -10.22
N ALA A 174 2.08 25.86 -9.08
CA ALA A 174 1.45 25.65 -7.78
C ALA A 174 0.04 26.27 -7.74
N THR A 175 -0.12 27.51 -8.21
CA THR A 175 -1.42 28.21 -8.27
C THR A 175 -2.42 27.44 -9.14
N ARG A 176 -2.03 26.97 -10.32
CA ARG A 176 -2.90 26.16 -11.19
C ARG A 176 -3.38 24.87 -10.51
N VAL A 177 -2.51 24.22 -9.74
CA VAL A 177 -2.84 22.99 -9.00
C VAL A 177 -3.76 23.31 -7.81
N ILE A 178 -3.54 24.42 -7.09
CA ILE A 178 -4.42 24.90 -6.02
C ILE A 178 -5.83 25.17 -6.57
N ASP A 179 -5.95 25.85 -7.71
CA ASP A 179 -7.24 26.12 -8.36
C ASP A 179 -7.95 24.82 -8.76
N ARG A 180 -7.19 23.81 -9.21
CA ARG A 180 -7.73 22.48 -9.51
C ARG A 180 -8.27 21.81 -8.25
N ALA A 181 -7.53 21.87 -7.14
CA ALA A 181 -7.96 21.31 -5.86
C ALA A 181 -9.23 22.00 -5.35
N ALA A 182 -9.31 23.33 -5.44
CA ALA A 182 -10.48 24.12 -5.09
C ALA A 182 -11.71 23.74 -5.94
N LYS A 183 -11.54 23.54 -7.25
CA LYS A 183 -12.62 23.08 -8.13
C LYS A 183 -13.14 21.68 -7.75
N VAL A 184 -12.26 20.75 -7.41
CA VAL A 184 -12.66 19.41 -6.94
C VAL A 184 -13.46 19.54 -5.65
N ARG A 185 -12.99 20.35 -4.70
CA ARG A 185 -13.68 20.59 -3.42
C ARG A 185 -15.05 21.24 -3.61
N ALA A 186 -15.18 22.21 -4.51
CA ALA A 186 -16.45 22.85 -4.81
C ALA A 186 -17.52 21.88 -5.36
N GLY A 187 -17.09 20.76 -5.95
CA GLY A 187 -17.97 19.69 -6.40
C GLY A 187 -18.33 18.64 -5.34
N LEU A 188 -17.74 18.70 -4.13
CA LEU A 188 -18.03 17.76 -3.05
C LEU A 188 -19.42 18.04 -2.47
N THR A 189 -20.24 17.00 -2.38
CA THR A 189 -21.53 17.03 -1.67
C THR A 189 -21.40 16.48 -0.23
N SER A 190 -22.44 16.62 0.58
CA SER A 190 -22.48 16.13 1.97
C SER A 190 -22.31 14.61 2.15
N GLN A 191 -22.23 13.85 1.06
CA GLN A 191 -21.98 12.41 1.08
C GLN A 191 -20.50 12.05 1.21
N TYR A 192 -19.59 13.03 1.07
CA TYR A 192 -18.14 12.85 1.17
C TYR A 192 -17.61 13.44 2.47
N THR A 193 -17.67 12.69 3.58
CA THR A 193 -17.45 13.24 4.93
C THR A 193 -16.11 12.87 5.59
N GLN A 194 -15.16 12.25 4.89
CA GLN A 194 -13.97 11.75 5.58
C GLN A 194 -12.65 12.30 5.03
N ALA A 195 -11.91 12.95 5.92
CA ALA A 195 -10.52 13.27 5.72
C ALA A 195 -9.67 11.99 5.74
N THR A 196 -8.73 11.85 4.81
CA THR A 196 -7.76 10.75 4.90
C THR A 196 -6.69 11.11 5.92
N SER A 197 -6.32 10.17 6.79
CA SER A 197 -5.19 10.38 7.69
C SER A 197 -3.89 10.32 6.89
N ARG A 198 -3.28 11.48 6.64
CA ARG A 198 -1.95 11.55 6.01
C ARG A 198 -0.91 10.89 6.92
N THR A 199 0.02 10.16 6.33
CA THR A 199 1.17 9.60 7.05
C THR A 199 2.00 10.73 7.66
N PRO A 200 2.23 10.76 8.98
CA PRO A 200 2.88 11.87 9.65
C PRO A 200 4.41 11.72 9.58
N TYR A 201 4.97 11.78 8.36
CA TYR A 201 6.41 11.61 8.13
C TYR A 201 7.24 12.59 8.96
N GLY A 202 8.35 12.09 9.52
CA GLY A 202 9.28 12.92 10.29
C GLY A 202 8.79 13.35 11.68
N THR A 203 7.60 12.93 12.12
CA THR A 203 7.02 13.41 13.39
C THR A 203 7.48 12.64 14.62
N GLN A 204 8.08 11.46 14.45
CA GLN A 204 8.54 10.62 15.55
C GLN A 204 10.04 10.29 15.46
N CYS A 205 10.85 11.24 14.99
CA CYS A 205 12.30 11.11 15.01
C CYS A 205 12.80 10.96 16.45
N GLY A 206 13.66 9.98 16.71
CA GLY A 206 14.48 9.99 17.92
C GLY A 206 13.74 9.72 19.24
N LYS A 207 12.57 9.09 19.25
CA LYS A 207 11.94 8.57 20.49
C LYS A 207 12.86 7.63 21.31
N PHE A 208 14.05 7.26 20.82
CA PHE A 208 15.05 6.47 21.54
C PHE A 208 16.52 6.92 21.40
N ALA A 209 16.81 8.18 21.04
CA ALA A 209 18.14 8.72 21.36
C ALA A 209 18.36 8.84 22.89
N ALA A 210 17.28 8.81 23.67
CA ALA A 210 17.28 8.96 25.13
C ALA A 210 17.19 7.64 25.92
N GLY A 211 16.99 6.48 25.28
CA GLY A 211 16.80 5.19 25.95
C GLY A 211 18.08 4.36 26.13
N ALA A 212 19.20 4.77 25.53
CA ALA A 212 20.48 4.06 25.57
C ALA A 212 21.54 4.74 26.47
N ALA A 213 21.18 5.83 27.16
CA ALA A 213 22.08 6.59 28.02
C ALA A 213 21.58 6.57 29.47
N GLU A 214 21.52 5.39 30.08
CA GLU A 214 21.64 5.29 31.55
C GLU A 214 23.10 5.00 31.88
N PRO A 215 23.83 5.93 32.55
CA PRO A 215 25.15 5.62 33.05
C PRO A 215 25.01 4.68 34.25
N SER A 216 25.57 3.48 34.08
CA SER A 216 25.99 2.58 35.16
C SER A 216 26.50 3.39 36.36
N ARG A 217 25.73 3.40 37.46
CA ARG A 217 26.26 3.77 38.77
C ARG A 217 27.24 2.69 39.19
N ALA A 218 28.51 3.06 39.26
CA ALA A 218 29.53 2.31 39.96
C ALA A 218 29.21 2.31 41.47
N GLU A 219 29.24 1.13 42.07
CA GLU A 219 29.56 0.93 43.49
C GLU A 219 31.01 0.43 43.59
#